data_AF-A0A961P391-F1
#
_entry.id   AF-A0A961P391-F1
#
_cell.length_a   1.000
_cell.length_b   1.000
_cell.length_c   1.000
_cell.angle_alpha   90.00
_cell.angle_beta   90.00
_cell.angle_gamma   90.00
#
_symmetry.space_group_name_H-M   'P 1'
#
loop_
_entity.id
_entity.type
_entity.pdbx_description
1 polymer ?
#
loop_
_entity_poly.entity_id
_entity_poly.type
_entity_poly.pdbx_seq_one_letter_code
_entity_poly.pdbx_strand_id
1 'polypeptide(L)' 'MQLASRRGLLIILSSPSGAGKTTLARKLMGWDETLSFSVSATTRPPRPGEEDG' A
#
# COMPACT_ATOMS: atom_id res chain seq x y z
N MET A 1 -22.05 24.12 -8.39
CA MET A 1 -21.03 23.40 -9.19
C MET A 1 -20.37 22.37 -8.30
N GLN A 2 -20.68 21.09 -8.51
CA GLN A 2 -20.03 20.00 -7.79
C GLN A 2 -18.63 19.84 -8.38
N LEU A 3 -17.59 20.18 -7.62
CA LEU A 3 -16.20 19.91 -8.00
C LEU A 3 -16.07 18.39 -8.14
N ALA A 4 -15.82 17.91 -9.36
CA ALA A 4 -15.61 16.48 -9.60
C ALA A 4 -14.46 16.00 -8.72
N SER A 5 -14.73 15.02 -7.84
CA SER A 5 -13.69 14.39 -7.02
C SER A 5 -12.65 13.78 -7.95
N ARG A 6 -11.39 14.24 -7.84
CA ARG A 6 -10.30 13.65 -8.62
C ARG A 6 -10.12 12.19 -8.19
N ARG A 7 -9.96 11.29 -9.15
CA ARG A 7 -9.62 9.89 -8.85
C ARG A 7 -8.21 9.85 -8.26
N GLY A 8 -8.01 8.96 -7.28
CA GLY A 8 -6.68 8.70 -6.72
C GLY A 8 -5.72 8.13 -7.77
N LEU A 9 -4.43 8.22 -7.48
CA LEU A 9 -3.36 7.67 -8.30
C LEU A 9 -3.00 6.26 -7.81
N LEU A 10 -3.07 5.26 -8.71
CA LEU A 10 -2.54 3.93 -8.42
C LEU A 10 -1.04 3.89 -8.74
N ILE A 11 -0.22 3.57 -7.74
CA ILE A 11 1.23 3.45 -7.87
C ILE A 11 1.62 1.98 -7.75
N ILE A 12 2.34 1.46 -8.75
CA ILE A 12 2.85 0.07 -8.76
C ILE A 12 4.37 0.10 -8.62
N LEU A 13 4.89 -0.60 -7.61
CA LEU A 13 6.33 -0.77 -7.39
C LEU A 13 6.77 -2.16 -7.88
N SER A 14 7.64 -2.21 -8.90
CA SER A 14 8.19 -3.44 -9.45
C SER A 14 9.72 -3.41 -9.51
N SER A 15 10.36 -4.56 -9.27
CA SER A 15 11.82 -4.79 -9.36
C SER A 15 12.13 -6.28 -9.07
N PRO A 16 13.38 -6.77 -9.22
CA PRO A 16 13.78 -8.10 -8.79
C PRO A 16 13.63 -8.35 -7.27
N SER A 17 13.63 -9.61 -6.85
CA SER A 17 13.68 -9.95 -5.41
C SER A 17 14.95 -9.38 -4.77
N GLY A 18 14.86 -8.91 -3.53
CA GLY A 18 16.00 -8.30 -2.80
C GLY A 18 16.34 -6.85 -3.17
N ALA A 19 15.78 -6.28 -4.25
CA ALA A 19 16.08 -4.92 -4.69
C ALA A 19 15.40 -3.78 -3.89
N GLY A 20 14.79 -4.09 -2.74
CA GLY A 20 14.32 -3.06 -1.78
C GLY A 20 12.92 -2.48 -1.98
N LYS A 21 12.00 -3.11 -2.74
CA LYS A 21 10.61 -2.62 -2.92
C LYS A 21 9.90 -2.31 -1.61
N THR A 22 9.97 -3.23 -0.66
CA THR A 22 9.31 -3.08 0.65
C THR A 22 9.92 -1.91 1.44
N THR A 23 11.24 -1.72 1.35
CA THR A 23 11.93 -0.59 1.98
C THR A 23 11.49 0.74 1.36
N LEU A 24 11.39 0.81 0.02
CA LEU A 24 10.90 2.01 -0.67
C LEU A 24 9.43 2.30 -0.33
N ALA A 25 8.56 1.28 -0.34
CA ALA A 25 7.15 1.43 0.00
C ALA A 25 6.96 2.02 1.40
N ARG A 26 7.69 1.52 2.41
CA ARG A 26 7.65 2.05 3.78
C ARG A 26 8.14 3.49 3.87
N LYS A 27 9.19 3.85 3.11
CA LYS A 27 9.68 5.24 3.05
C LYS A 27 8.65 6.18 2.43
N LEU A 28 7.97 5.76 1.37
CA LEU A 28 6.92 6.54 0.73
C LEU A 28 5.74 6.78 1.69
N MET A 29 5.29 5.73 2.39
CA MET A 29 4.22 5.83 3.38
C MET A 29 4.55 6.78 4.55
N GLY A 30 5.83 6.90 4.93
CA GLY A 30 6.26 7.86 5.95
C GLY A 30 6.54 9.27 5.41
N TRP A 31 6.62 9.44 4.09
CA TRP A 31 6.91 10.72 3.44
C TRP A 31 5.65 11.49 3.04
N ASP A 32 4.59 10.78 2.65
CA ASP A 32 3.34 11.37 2.20
C ASP A 32 2.15 10.67 2.87
N GLU A 33 1.47 11.38 3.75
CA GLU A 33 0.30 10.90 4.51
C GLU A 33 -0.93 10.65 3.62
N THR A 34 -0.94 11.17 2.39
CA THR A 34 -2.02 10.92 1.43
C THR A 34 -1.90 9.55 0.74
N LEU A 35 -0.75 8.88 0.90
CA LEU A 35 -0.56 7.52 0.40
C LEU A 35 -1.21 6.50 1.33
N SER A 36 -1.73 5.44 0.74
CA SER A 36 -2.29 4.30 1.45
C SER A 36 -1.73 3.01 0.86
N PHE A 37 -1.39 2.06 1.71
CA PHE A 37 -0.92 0.76 1.27
C PHE A 37 -2.10 -0.13 0.89
N SER A 38 -2.01 -0.81 -0.26
CA SER A 38 -3.02 -1.80 -0.66
C SER A 38 -2.82 -3.09 0.14
N VAL A 39 -3.77 -3.41 1.02
CA VAL A 39 -3.76 -4.65 1.81
C VAL A 39 -4.29 -5.79 0.93
N SER A 40 -3.51 -6.86 0.78
CA SER A 40 -3.91 -8.02 -0.03
C SER A 40 -4.85 -8.94 0.75
N ALA A 41 -5.86 -9.48 0.06
CA ALA A 41 -6.62 -10.61 0.59
C ALA A 41 -5.80 -11.90 0.60
N THR A 42 -6.01 -12.76 1.59
CA THR A 42 -5.36 -14.07 1.69
C THR A 42 -6.32 -15.12 2.24
N THR A 43 -6.11 -16.39 1.88
CA THR A 43 -6.94 -17.52 2.32
C THR A 43 -6.37 -18.25 3.54
N ARG A 44 -5.16 -17.91 3.97
CA ARG A 44 -4.56 -18.49 5.19
C ARG A 44 -5.25 -17.92 6.44
N PRO A 45 -5.24 -18.63 7.58
CA PRO A 45 -5.67 -18.06 8.84
C PRO A 45 -4.77 -16.90 9.29
N PRO A 46 -5.30 -15.94 10.08
CA PRO A 46 -4.52 -14.89 10.70
C PRO A 46 -3.54 -15.47 11.74
N ARG A 47 -2.34 -14.87 11.82
CA ARG A 47 -1.36 -15.17 12.88
C ARG A 47 -1.75 -14.44 14.18
N PRO A 48 -1.20 -14.85 15.34
CA PRO A 48 -1.42 -14.10 16.58
C PRO A 48 -1.07 -12.61 16.41
N GLY A 49 -2.04 -11.75 16.67
CA GLY A 49 -1.91 -10.28 16.54
C GLY A 49 -2.13 -9.72 15.13
N GLU A 50 -2.42 -10.54 14.12
CA GLU A 50 -2.95 -10.04 12.85
C GLU A 50 -4.45 -9.73 12.99
N GLU A 51 -4.86 -8.59 12.45
CA GLU A 51 -6.26 -8.15 12.38
C GLU A 51 -6.75 -8.19 10.92
N ASP A 52 -8.06 -8.34 10.73
CA ASP A 52 -8.68 -8.23 9.41
C ASP A 52 -8.59 -6.79 8.91
N GLY A 53 -8.14 -6.62 7.67
CA GLY A 53 -7.70 -5.33 7.10
C GLY A 53 -8.57 -4.81 5.98
#